data_AF-A0A3B3RDM6-F1
#
_entry.id   AF-A0A3B3RDM6-F1
#
_cell.length_a   1.000
_cell.length_b   1.000
_cell.length_c   1.000
_cell.angle_alpha   90.00
_cell.angle_beta   90.00
_cell.angle_gamma   90.00
#
_symmetry.space_group_name_H-M   'P 1'
#
loop_
_entity.id
_entity.type
_entity.pdbx_description
1 polymer ?
#
loop_
_entity_poly.entity_id
_entity_poly.type
_entity_poly.pdbx_seq_one_letter_code
_entity_poly.pdbx_strand_id
1 'polypeptide(L)'
;MQISYFWRGLPPKVDAVYENSEGKFVFFKGNRFWVFKDTVLQPSYPQDISMFSSGMPVQSIEAVVWWEDVGKTYFFKGDRYWRYSEDMRTMDPGYPKPITVWKGIPNSPQGAFVDKANGFTYFYKGKEYWKFNNQKLRVEPGYPRSILKDFMGCDGSMDRDPETGRDRERRPPVEEDDVDVVIKLESAAGTVKVVAIVIPCVLALCLLVLLYTVVQFKRKGTPRHILYCKRSMQEWV
;
A
#
# COMPACT_ATOMS: atom_id res chain seq x y z
N MET A 1 -15.73 -2.63 19.71
CA MET A 1 -15.99 -4.03 19.31
C MET A 1 -14.74 -4.86 19.60
N GLN A 2 -14.86 -6.03 20.24
CA GLN A 2 -13.71 -6.92 20.45
C GLN A 2 -13.40 -7.70 19.17
N ILE A 3 -12.12 -7.84 18.82
CA ILE A 3 -11.67 -8.52 17.61
C ILE A 3 -12.12 -9.98 17.55
N SER A 4 -12.18 -10.65 18.70
CA SER A 4 -12.56 -12.06 18.85
C SER A 4 -14.03 -12.35 18.50
N TYR A 5 -14.90 -11.32 18.52
CA TYR A 5 -16.30 -11.49 18.13
C TYR A 5 -16.44 -11.71 16.62
N PHE A 6 -15.62 -11.00 15.84
CA PHE A 6 -15.58 -11.11 14.39
C PHE A 6 -14.64 -12.26 13.94
N TRP A 7 -13.43 -12.30 14.50
CA TRP A 7 -12.43 -13.33 14.24
C TRP A 7 -12.43 -14.39 15.35
N ARG A 8 -13.42 -15.30 15.31
CA ARG A 8 -13.56 -16.32 16.35
C ARG A 8 -12.32 -17.23 16.40
N GLY A 9 -11.74 -17.36 17.59
CA GLY A 9 -10.50 -18.13 17.83
C GLY A 9 -9.21 -17.31 17.74
N LEU A 10 -9.28 -16.02 17.36
CA LEU A 10 -8.14 -15.12 17.39
C LEU A 10 -7.95 -14.53 18.81
N PRO A 11 -6.72 -14.50 19.35
CA PRO A 11 -6.44 -13.91 20.64
C PRO A 11 -6.61 -12.38 20.63
N PRO A 12 -6.85 -11.74 21.81
CA PRO A 12 -6.88 -10.29 21.89
C PRO A 12 -5.48 -9.71 21.64
N LYS A 13 -5.39 -8.56 20.97
CA LYS A 13 -4.13 -7.86 20.61
C LYS A 13 -3.20 -8.75 19.76
N VAL A 14 -3.23 -8.53 18.45
CA VAL A 14 -2.32 -9.14 17.49
C VAL A 14 -1.14 -8.20 17.23
N ASP A 15 -0.01 -8.78 16.80
CA ASP A 15 1.21 -8.02 16.54
C ASP A 15 1.24 -7.52 15.09
N ALA A 16 0.82 -8.38 14.15
CA ALA A 16 0.74 -8.04 12.72
C ALA A 16 -0.36 -8.85 12.02
N VAL A 17 -0.84 -8.32 10.90
CA VAL A 17 -1.76 -9.01 9.99
C VAL A 17 -1.47 -8.58 8.56
N TYR A 18 -1.64 -9.50 7.61
CA TYR A 18 -1.69 -9.19 6.19
C TYR A 18 -2.61 -10.17 5.46
N GLU A 19 -3.01 -9.80 4.25
CA GLU A 19 -3.64 -10.70 3.28
C GLU A 19 -2.55 -11.28 2.36
N ASN A 20 -2.50 -12.60 2.22
CA ASN A 20 -1.51 -13.27 1.38
C ASN A 20 -1.99 -13.45 -0.06
N SER A 21 -1.13 -14.04 -0.91
CA SER A 21 -1.43 -14.30 -2.33
C SER A 21 -2.64 -15.19 -2.61
N GLU A 22 -3.15 -15.90 -1.59
CA GLU A 22 -4.31 -16.78 -1.68
C GLU A 22 -5.60 -16.11 -1.17
N GLY A 23 -5.57 -14.82 -0.84
CA GLY A 23 -6.69 -14.08 -0.25
C GLY A 23 -7.01 -14.51 1.19
N LYS A 24 -6.04 -15.10 1.90
CA LYS A 24 -6.18 -15.50 3.30
C LYS A 24 -5.58 -14.43 4.21
N PHE A 25 -6.26 -14.17 5.32
CA PHE A 25 -5.77 -13.27 6.36
C PHE A 25 -4.87 -14.06 7.31
N VAL A 26 -3.61 -13.64 7.39
CA VAL A 26 -2.61 -14.27 8.26
C VAL A 26 -2.31 -13.31 9.41
N PHE A 27 -2.63 -13.75 10.63
CA PHE A 27 -2.40 -12.99 11.85
C PHE A 27 -1.21 -13.54 12.62
N PHE A 28 -0.40 -12.65 13.19
CA PHE A 28 0.74 -13.00 14.02
C PHE A 28 0.55 -12.52 15.45
N LYS A 29 0.91 -13.35 16.42
CA LYS A 29 1.01 -12.98 17.83
C LYS A 29 2.09 -13.80 18.52
N GLY A 30 3.12 -13.12 19.03
CA GLY A 30 4.32 -13.77 19.56
C GLY A 30 4.89 -14.74 18.53
N ASN A 31 5.21 -15.96 18.98
CA ASN A 31 5.76 -17.02 18.13
C ASN A 31 4.69 -17.83 17.39
N ARG A 32 3.44 -17.37 17.34
CA ARG A 32 2.34 -18.09 16.70
C ARG A 32 1.70 -17.29 15.59
N PHE A 33 1.11 -18.01 14.63
CA PHE A 33 0.31 -17.42 13.59
C PHE A 33 -1.00 -18.18 13.37
N TRP A 34 -2.01 -17.46 12.89
CA TRP A 34 -3.34 -17.96 12.55
C TRP A 34 -3.60 -17.62 11.09
N VAL A 35 -4.25 -18.52 10.37
CA VAL A 35 -4.70 -18.26 9.00
C VAL A 35 -6.21 -18.36 8.95
N PHE A 36 -6.84 -17.34 8.40
CA PHE A 36 -8.26 -17.27 8.18
C PHE A 36 -8.55 -17.17 6.69
N LYS A 37 -9.62 -17.84 6.25
CA LYS A 37 -10.25 -17.58 4.95
C LYS A 37 -11.57 -16.90 5.25
N ASP A 38 -11.78 -15.71 4.70
CA ASP A 38 -12.87 -14.82 5.11
C ASP A 38 -12.81 -14.60 6.63
N THR A 39 -13.81 -15.04 7.40
CA THR A 39 -13.82 -14.99 8.87
C THR A 39 -13.62 -16.35 9.54
N VAL A 40 -13.30 -17.39 8.78
CA VAL A 40 -13.22 -18.77 9.26
C VAL A 40 -11.76 -19.18 9.51
N LEU A 41 -11.45 -19.49 10.76
CA LEU A 41 -10.15 -20.02 11.18
C LEU A 41 -9.89 -21.34 10.44
N GLN A 42 -8.76 -21.44 9.76
CA GLN A 42 -8.41 -22.63 9.02
C GLN A 42 -7.99 -23.77 9.98
N PRO A 43 -8.21 -25.04 9.59
CA PRO A 43 -7.77 -26.18 10.39
C PRO A 43 -6.28 -26.15 10.70
N SER A 44 -5.88 -26.73 11.82
CA SER A 44 -4.48 -26.84 12.25
C SER A 44 -3.83 -25.53 12.71
N TYR A 45 -4.57 -24.43 12.85
CA TYR A 45 -4.10 -23.17 13.43
C TYR A 45 -4.60 -22.95 14.86
N PRO A 46 -3.84 -22.26 15.73
CA PRO A 46 -2.54 -21.63 15.44
C PRO A 46 -1.37 -22.60 15.31
N GLN A 47 -0.37 -22.19 14.53
CA GLN A 47 0.92 -22.88 14.40
C GLN A 47 2.06 -22.01 14.91
N ASP A 48 3.18 -22.64 15.23
CA ASP A 48 4.42 -21.93 15.56
C ASP A 48 5.00 -21.28 14.29
N ILE A 49 5.54 -20.07 14.42
CA ILE A 49 6.09 -19.29 13.31
C ILE A 49 7.27 -19.99 12.61
N SER A 50 7.97 -20.88 13.31
CA SER A 50 9.00 -21.74 12.72
C SER A 50 8.44 -22.67 11.63
N MET A 51 7.15 -23.00 11.67
CA MET A 51 6.45 -23.80 10.65
C MET A 51 6.06 -22.98 9.42
N PHE A 52 6.13 -21.64 9.47
CA PHE A 52 5.76 -20.79 8.34
C PHE A 52 6.75 -20.91 7.19
N SER A 53 8.05 -20.80 7.48
CA SER A 53 9.15 -21.03 6.54
C SER A 53 10.47 -21.11 7.30
N SER A 54 11.41 -21.91 6.80
CA SER A 54 12.80 -21.84 7.25
C SER A 54 13.34 -20.41 7.10
N GLY A 55 14.03 -19.90 8.11
CA GLY A 55 14.60 -18.55 8.13
C GLY A 55 13.69 -17.44 8.70
N MET A 56 12.45 -17.75 9.12
CA MET A 56 11.58 -16.80 9.82
C MET A 56 12.17 -16.37 11.18
N PRO A 57 11.92 -15.12 11.63
CA PRO A 57 12.27 -14.71 12.99
C PRO A 57 11.38 -15.44 14.01
N VAL A 58 12.01 -16.13 14.96
CA VAL A 58 11.33 -17.04 15.93
C VAL A 58 10.55 -16.35 17.05
N GLN A 59 10.54 -15.01 17.10
CA GLN A 59 10.02 -14.26 18.25
C GLN A 59 8.63 -13.67 18.01
N SER A 60 8.55 -12.66 17.14
CA SER A 60 7.34 -11.89 16.80
C SER A 60 7.60 -11.08 15.55
N ILE A 61 6.53 -10.67 14.89
CA ILE A 61 6.54 -9.83 13.69
C ILE A 61 5.86 -8.52 14.02
N GLU A 62 6.47 -7.39 13.66
CA GLU A 62 5.95 -6.06 13.99
C GLU A 62 5.17 -5.45 12.81
N ALA A 63 5.57 -5.74 11.57
CA ALA A 63 4.81 -5.41 10.38
C ALA A 63 4.99 -6.45 9.29
N VAL A 64 3.97 -6.60 8.45
CA VAL A 64 4.02 -7.44 7.24
C VAL A 64 3.39 -6.67 6.10
N VAL A 65 3.98 -6.76 4.92
CA VAL A 65 3.39 -6.21 3.70
C VAL A 65 3.59 -7.16 2.53
N TRP A 66 2.51 -7.45 1.81
CA TRP A 66 2.58 -8.21 0.56
C TRP A 66 2.59 -7.23 -0.62
N TRP A 67 3.63 -7.31 -1.44
CA TRP A 67 3.74 -6.59 -2.70
C TRP A 67 3.35 -7.52 -3.84
N GLU A 68 2.07 -7.46 -4.21
CA GLU A 68 1.46 -8.31 -5.23
C GLU A 68 2.21 -8.24 -6.57
N ASP A 69 2.55 -7.04 -7.04
CA ASP A 69 3.22 -6.84 -8.34
C ASP A 69 4.61 -7.50 -8.43
N VAL A 70 5.22 -7.81 -7.27
CA VAL A 70 6.54 -8.46 -7.17
C VAL A 70 6.41 -9.93 -6.72
N GLY A 71 5.22 -10.36 -6.27
CA GLY A 71 5.01 -11.71 -5.73
C GLY A 71 5.77 -11.97 -4.43
N LYS A 72 6.06 -10.92 -3.65
CA LYS A 72 6.89 -11.02 -2.43
C LYS A 72 6.19 -10.46 -1.21
N THR A 73 6.36 -11.14 -0.09
CA THR A 73 5.92 -10.68 1.24
C THR A 73 7.11 -10.29 2.08
N TYR A 74 7.05 -9.12 2.70
CA TYR A 74 8.11 -8.56 3.51
C TYR A 74 7.70 -8.52 4.97
N PHE A 75 8.50 -9.15 5.82
CA PHE A 75 8.30 -9.20 7.26
C PHE A 75 9.30 -8.28 7.95
N PHE A 76 8.86 -7.46 8.89
CA PHE A 76 9.70 -6.50 9.60
C PHE A 76 9.80 -6.83 11.09
N LYS A 77 11.01 -6.71 11.62
CA LYS A 77 11.30 -6.83 13.04
C LYS A 77 12.57 -6.06 13.39
N GLY A 78 12.47 -5.11 14.30
CA GLY A 78 13.60 -4.30 14.75
C GLY A 78 14.16 -3.45 13.61
N ASP A 79 15.46 -3.57 13.38
CA ASP A 79 16.21 -2.91 12.32
C ASP A 79 16.34 -3.78 11.05
N ARG A 80 15.58 -4.88 10.95
CA ARG A 80 15.71 -5.88 9.89
C ARG A 80 14.39 -6.21 9.22
N TYR A 81 14.50 -6.70 7.99
CA TYR A 81 13.39 -7.26 7.25
C TYR A 81 13.77 -8.55 6.53
N TRP A 82 12.79 -9.44 6.38
CA TRP A 82 12.86 -10.69 5.65
C TRP A 82 12.00 -10.57 4.40
N ARG A 83 12.39 -11.28 3.34
CA ARG A 83 11.63 -11.34 2.10
C ARG A 83 11.26 -12.78 1.81
N TYR A 84 9.97 -13.02 1.69
CA TYR A 84 9.37 -14.32 1.41
C TYR A 84 8.87 -14.34 -0.02
N SER A 85 9.14 -15.45 -0.71
CA SER A 85 8.62 -15.74 -2.03
C SER A 85 7.27 -16.42 -1.91
N GLU A 86 6.20 -15.76 -2.33
CA GLU A 86 4.86 -16.38 -2.35
C GLU A 86 4.83 -17.57 -3.32
N ASP A 87 5.49 -17.45 -4.48
CA ASP A 87 5.54 -18.50 -5.50
C ASP A 87 6.28 -19.76 -5.05
N MET A 88 7.46 -19.57 -4.44
CA MET A 88 8.30 -20.70 -3.98
C MET A 88 7.94 -21.16 -2.57
N ARG A 89 7.11 -20.38 -1.86
CA ARG A 89 6.75 -20.57 -0.46
C ARG A 89 7.95 -20.68 0.49
N THR A 90 9.01 -19.92 0.24
CA THR A 90 10.26 -19.94 1.01
C THR A 90 10.84 -18.56 1.20
N MET A 91 11.68 -18.40 2.23
CA MET A 91 12.50 -17.20 2.41
C MET A 91 13.54 -17.08 1.31
N ASP A 92 13.68 -15.88 0.76
CA ASP A 92 14.71 -15.60 -0.24
C ASP A 92 16.11 -15.65 0.42
N PRO A 93 17.12 -16.21 -0.25
CA PRO A 93 18.50 -16.21 0.24
C PRO A 93 19.06 -14.79 0.43
N GLY A 94 19.96 -14.62 1.40
CA GLY A 94 20.59 -13.33 1.70
C GLY A 94 19.73 -12.36 2.53
N TYR A 95 18.64 -12.86 3.12
CA TYR A 95 17.83 -12.19 4.13
C TYR A 95 18.07 -12.79 5.52
N PRO A 96 17.90 -12.02 6.61
CA PRO A 96 17.36 -10.66 6.64
C PRO A 96 18.34 -9.57 6.20
N LYS A 97 17.79 -8.49 5.65
CA LYS A 97 18.51 -7.26 5.29
C LYS A 97 18.17 -6.12 6.25
N PRO A 98 19.05 -5.11 6.39
CA PRO A 98 18.74 -3.95 7.22
C PRO A 98 17.56 -3.16 6.63
N ILE A 99 16.69 -2.65 7.51
CA ILE A 99 15.51 -1.86 7.11
C ILE A 99 15.90 -0.55 6.42
N THR A 100 17.14 -0.08 6.54
CA THR A 100 17.66 1.11 5.86
C THR A 100 17.56 1.07 4.33
N VAL A 101 17.37 -0.12 3.74
CA VAL A 101 17.00 -0.28 2.32
C VAL A 101 15.66 0.40 2.01
N TRP A 102 14.73 0.38 2.96
CA TRP A 102 13.45 1.10 2.94
C TRP A 102 13.68 2.54 3.37
N LYS A 103 14.29 3.34 2.49
CA LYS A 103 14.79 4.68 2.80
C LYS A 103 13.72 5.57 3.44
N GLY A 104 13.95 5.98 4.68
CA GLY A 104 13.08 6.86 5.46
C GLY A 104 12.07 6.15 6.36
N ILE A 105 11.95 4.82 6.29
CA ILE A 105 11.12 4.04 7.22
C ILE A 105 11.85 3.87 8.56
N PRO A 106 11.17 4.12 9.70
CA PRO A 106 11.78 3.93 11.02
C PRO A 106 11.95 2.45 11.34
N ASN A 107 12.93 2.13 12.22
CA ASN A 107 13.05 0.79 12.82
C ASN A 107 11.76 0.43 13.58
N SER A 108 11.42 -0.85 13.64
CA SER A 108 10.22 -1.38 14.30
C SER A 108 8.92 -0.68 13.89
N PRO A 109 8.55 -0.69 12.60
CA PRO A 109 7.20 -0.29 12.20
C PRO A 109 6.18 -1.25 12.82
N GLN A 110 5.03 -0.73 13.25
CA GLN A 110 3.97 -1.50 13.94
C GLN A 110 2.87 -1.98 13.00
N GLY A 111 2.97 -1.64 11.72
CA GLY A 111 2.14 -2.18 10.66
C GLY A 111 2.41 -1.50 9.33
N ALA A 112 1.96 -2.15 8.26
CA ALA A 112 2.11 -1.68 6.90
C ALA A 112 0.94 -2.14 6.03
N PHE A 113 0.56 -1.35 5.04
CA PHE A 113 -0.43 -1.74 4.03
C PHE A 113 -0.15 -1.04 2.70
N VAL A 114 -0.58 -1.66 1.60
CA VAL A 114 -0.32 -1.18 0.24
C VAL A 114 -1.54 -0.49 -0.32
N ASP A 115 -1.34 0.71 -0.85
CA ASP A 115 -2.25 1.34 -1.79
C ASP A 115 -1.75 1.02 -3.20
N LYS A 116 -2.27 -0.09 -3.75
CA LYS A 116 -1.86 -0.62 -5.05
C LYS A 116 -2.19 0.34 -6.18
N ALA A 117 -3.35 0.99 -6.11
CA ALA A 117 -3.82 1.88 -7.17
C ALA A 117 -2.88 3.07 -7.38
N ASN A 118 -2.33 3.60 -6.30
CA ASN A 118 -1.42 4.75 -6.36
C ASN A 118 0.06 4.38 -6.24
N GLY A 119 0.39 3.11 -6.04
CA GLY A 119 1.78 2.64 -5.95
C GLY A 119 2.51 3.09 -4.68
N PHE A 120 1.80 3.17 -3.56
CA PHE A 120 2.38 3.55 -2.26
C PHE A 120 2.23 2.44 -1.22
N THR A 121 3.19 2.35 -0.32
CA THR A 121 3.07 1.57 0.91
C THR A 121 3.03 2.51 2.10
N TYR A 122 2.08 2.33 2.99
CA TYR A 122 1.95 3.12 4.20
C TYR A 122 2.47 2.28 5.37
N PHE A 123 3.45 2.81 6.09
CA PHE A 123 3.95 2.23 7.34
C PHE A 123 3.45 3.09 8.51
N TYR A 124 3.14 2.50 9.65
CA TYR A 124 2.84 3.27 10.86
C TYR A 124 3.67 2.83 12.06
N LYS A 125 3.89 3.77 12.97
CA LYS A 125 4.56 3.57 14.25
C LYS A 125 4.07 4.63 15.23
N GLY A 126 3.54 4.20 16.37
CA GLY A 126 2.91 5.07 17.34
C GLY A 126 1.72 5.80 16.74
N LYS A 127 1.74 7.13 16.83
CA LYS A 127 0.70 8.03 16.29
C LYS A 127 1.04 8.58 14.90
N GLU A 128 2.11 8.06 14.29
CA GLU A 128 2.65 8.57 13.04
C GLU A 128 2.60 7.51 11.92
N TYR A 129 2.55 7.98 10.69
CA TYR A 129 2.65 7.14 9.51
C TYR A 129 3.55 7.76 8.43
N TRP A 130 4.16 6.89 7.61
CA TRP A 130 5.08 7.21 6.53
C TRP A 130 4.50 6.71 5.21
N LYS A 131 4.39 7.60 4.22
CA LYS A 131 4.01 7.23 2.85
C LYS A 131 5.27 6.90 2.04
N PHE A 132 5.46 5.62 1.76
CA PHE A 132 6.58 5.09 0.98
C PHE A 132 6.21 4.97 -0.49
N ASN A 133 7.04 5.52 -1.37
CA ASN A 133 6.88 5.40 -2.81
C ASN A 133 7.52 4.09 -3.30
N ASN A 134 6.71 3.15 -3.80
CA ASN A 134 7.18 1.81 -4.18
C ASN A 134 8.12 1.84 -5.40
N GLN A 135 8.00 2.85 -6.28
CA GLN A 135 8.86 3.00 -7.46
C GLN A 135 10.19 3.67 -7.12
N LYS A 136 10.16 4.73 -6.31
CA LYS A 136 11.37 5.47 -5.90
C LYS A 136 12.11 4.82 -4.74
N LEU A 137 11.49 3.82 -4.09
CA LEU A 137 12.00 3.11 -2.92
C LEU A 137 12.44 4.06 -1.80
N ARG A 138 11.62 5.07 -1.51
CA ARG A 138 11.84 6.03 -0.41
C ARG A 138 10.53 6.64 0.08
N VAL A 139 10.54 7.12 1.32
CA VAL A 139 9.45 7.94 1.87
C VAL A 139 9.31 9.26 1.10
N GLU A 140 8.07 9.67 0.85
CA GLU A 140 7.76 10.95 0.21
C GLU A 140 8.07 12.13 1.15
N PRO A 141 8.45 13.31 0.62
CA PRO A 141 8.63 14.52 1.44
C PRO A 141 7.35 14.90 2.21
N GLY A 142 7.52 15.47 3.40
CA GLY A 142 6.40 15.88 4.27
C GLY A 142 5.83 14.78 5.17
N TYR A 143 6.54 13.65 5.29
CA TYR A 143 6.25 12.57 6.24
C TYR A 143 7.37 12.46 7.30
N PRO A 144 7.07 11.99 8.52
CA PRO A 144 5.80 11.40 8.97
C PRO A 144 4.65 12.39 9.13
N ARG A 145 3.42 11.86 9.12
CA ARG A 145 2.18 12.59 9.44
C ARG A 145 1.39 11.86 10.53
N SER A 146 0.43 12.54 11.15
CA SER A 146 -0.39 11.97 12.22
C SER A 146 -1.48 11.04 11.68
N ILE A 147 -1.42 9.76 12.06
CA ILE A 147 -2.46 8.78 11.70
C ILE A 147 -3.80 9.15 12.36
N LEU A 148 -3.76 9.77 13.55
CA LEU A 148 -4.97 10.19 14.26
C LEU A 148 -5.72 11.28 13.50
N LYS A 149 -4.99 12.25 12.94
CA LYS A 149 -5.58 13.35 12.18
C LYS A 149 -6.08 12.87 10.81
N ASP A 150 -5.24 12.15 10.08
CA ASP A 150 -5.47 11.90 8.65
C ASP A 150 -6.28 10.63 8.37
N PHE A 151 -6.25 9.63 9.26
CA PHE A 151 -6.98 8.36 9.10
C PHE A 151 -8.15 8.24 10.07
N MET A 152 -7.97 8.66 11.31
CA MET A 152 -9.01 8.50 12.35
C MET A 152 -9.93 9.73 12.47
N GLY A 153 -9.61 10.83 11.79
CA GLY A 153 -10.43 12.06 11.79
C GLY A 153 -10.42 12.82 13.11
N CYS A 154 -9.40 12.65 13.96
CA CYS A 154 -9.27 13.39 15.21
C CYS A 154 -8.75 14.81 14.95
N ASP A 155 -9.58 15.81 15.19
CA ASP A 155 -9.31 17.23 14.92
C ASP A 155 -8.76 18.00 16.14
N GLY A 156 -7.95 17.37 17.00
CA GLY A 156 -7.21 18.08 18.06
C GLY A 156 -8.05 18.89 19.07
N SER A 157 -9.38 18.73 19.09
CA SER A 157 -10.28 19.45 19.99
C SER A 157 -10.33 18.88 21.42
N MET A 158 -9.56 17.83 21.70
CA MET A 158 -9.47 17.21 23.03
C MET A 158 -8.21 17.66 23.76
N ASP A 159 -8.19 18.92 24.18
CA ASP A 159 -7.42 19.44 25.32
C ASP A 159 -8.02 20.79 25.73
N ARG A 160 -9.27 20.77 26.19
CA ARG A 160 -9.76 21.76 27.16
C ARG A 160 -10.19 20.98 28.38
N ASP A 161 -9.25 20.83 29.32
CA ASP A 161 -9.57 20.50 30.70
C ASP A 161 -10.59 21.52 31.22
N PRO A 162 -11.80 21.12 31.65
CA PRO A 162 -12.78 22.04 32.24
C PRO A 162 -12.50 22.18 33.74
N GLU A 163 -11.27 22.54 34.12
CA GLU A 163 -10.95 22.93 35.50
C GLU A 163 -10.12 24.21 35.53
N THR A 164 -10.78 25.34 35.30
CA THR A 164 -10.43 26.62 35.93
C THR A 164 -11.66 27.51 35.90
N GLY A 165 -12.43 27.46 36.98
CA GLY A 165 -13.53 28.40 37.22
C GLY A 165 -13.00 29.75 37.71
N ARG A 166 -13.67 30.82 37.24
CA ARG A 166 -13.68 32.21 37.76
C ARG A 166 -12.38 32.98 37.48
N ASP A 167 -12.39 34.14 36.83
CA ASP A 167 -13.24 35.28 37.08
C ASP A 167 -13.58 36.12 35.85
N ARG A 168 -14.68 36.88 36.01
CA ARG A 168 -15.22 37.91 35.13
C ARG A 168 -14.21 39.02 34.84
N GLU A 169 -14.23 39.54 33.61
CA GLU A 169 -14.31 40.99 33.37
C GLU A 169 -14.89 41.23 31.97
N ARG A 170 -16.09 41.85 31.93
CA ARG A 170 -16.68 42.40 30.71
C ARG A 170 -16.03 43.75 30.41
N ARG A 171 -15.53 43.98 29.19
CA ARG A 171 -15.31 45.33 28.62
C ARG A 171 -15.62 45.34 27.10
N PRO A 172 -15.99 46.52 26.54
CA PRO A 172 -16.97 46.69 25.46
C PRO A 172 -16.35 46.59 24.03
N PRO A 173 -17.17 46.59 22.95
CA PRO A 173 -16.68 46.36 21.60
C PRO A 173 -16.01 47.62 21.04
N VAL A 174 -14.87 47.44 20.39
CA VAL A 174 -14.22 48.45 19.55
C VAL A 174 -14.59 48.12 18.11
N GLU A 175 -15.27 49.07 17.46
CA GLU A 175 -15.46 49.10 16.00
C GLU A 175 -14.10 49.32 15.34
N GLU A 176 -13.78 48.53 14.30
CA GLU A 176 -12.80 48.93 13.29
C GLU A 176 -13.07 48.20 11.96
N ASP A 177 -13.55 49.03 11.03
CA ASP A 177 -13.32 49.07 9.59
C ASP A 177 -13.52 47.84 8.67
N ASP A 178 -14.52 48.04 7.80
CA ASP A 178 -14.72 47.41 6.50
C ASP A 178 -13.43 47.32 5.67
N VAL A 179 -13.11 46.10 5.22
CA VAL A 179 -12.39 45.91 3.95
C VAL A 179 -13.05 44.75 3.21
N ASP A 180 -13.87 45.10 2.22
CA ASP A 180 -14.38 44.19 1.20
C ASP A 180 -13.23 43.53 0.43
N VAL A 181 -12.95 42.25 0.70
CA VAL A 181 -12.10 41.42 -0.16
C VAL A 181 -12.97 40.88 -1.30
N VAL A 182 -12.98 41.62 -2.40
CA VAL A 182 -13.52 41.16 -3.69
C VAL A 182 -12.66 40.01 -4.20
N ILE A 183 -13.08 38.77 -3.98
CA ILE A 183 -12.47 37.59 -4.62
C ILE A 183 -12.93 37.56 -6.08
N LYS A 184 -12.03 37.92 -7.00
CA LYS A 184 -12.19 37.71 -8.44
C LYS A 184 -12.22 36.20 -8.70
N LEU A 185 -13.41 35.64 -8.94
CA LEU A 185 -13.55 34.29 -9.49
C LEU A 185 -13.05 34.32 -10.94
N GLU A 186 -11.81 33.88 -11.18
CA GLU A 186 -11.35 33.62 -12.54
C GLU A 186 -12.14 32.45 -13.14
N SER A 187 -12.72 32.74 -14.30
CA SER A 187 -13.67 31.91 -15.02
C SER A 187 -13.04 30.58 -15.46
N ALA A 188 -13.46 29.48 -14.83
CA ALA A 188 -13.20 28.11 -15.26
C ALA A 188 -13.91 27.71 -16.58
N ALA A 189 -14.58 28.66 -17.25
CA ALA A 189 -15.31 28.39 -18.50
C ALA A 189 -14.39 28.18 -19.72
N GLY A 190 -13.15 28.71 -19.67
CA GLY A 190 -12.17 28.52 -20.74
C GLY A 190 -11.61 27.11 -20.80
N THR A 191 -11.27 26.54 -19.65
CA THR A 191 -10.61 25.23 -19.54
C THR A 191 -11.52 24.11 -20.02
N VAL A 192 -12.83 24.16 -19.71
CA VAL A 192 -13.80 23.15 -20.17
C VAL A 192 -13.96 23.17 -21.69
N LYS A 193 -13.99 24.36 -22.32
CA LYS A 193 -14.08 24.49 -23.78
C LYS A 193 -12.83 24.00 -24.49
N VAL A 194 -11.65 24.27 -23.94
CA VAL A 194 -10.37 23.77 -24.49
C VAL A 194 -10.30 22.25 -24.37
N VAL A 195 -10.65 21.69 -23.22
CA VAL A 195 -10.67 20.23 -22.99
C VAL A 195 -11.67 19.53 -23.92
N ALA A 196 -12.84 20.12 -24.14
CA ALA A 196 -13.87 19.58 -25.04
C ALA A 196 -13.45 19.53 -26.52
N ILE A 197 -12.45 20.32 -26.94
CA ILE A 197 -11.94 20.33 -28.32
C ILE A 197 -10.67 19.48 -28.43
N VAL A 198 -9.76 19.58 -27.45
CA VAL A 198 -8.48 18.88 -27.49
C VAL A 198 -8.67 17.36 -27.40
N ILE A 199 -9.58 16.88 -26.54
CA ILE A 199 -9.81 15.43 -26.38
C ILE A 199 -10.31 14.78 -27.69
N PRO A 200 -11.35 15.29 -28.38
CA PRO A 200 -11.76 14.73 -29.67
C PRO A 200 -10.67 14.79 -30.74
N CYS A 201 -9.90 15.88 -30.80
CA CYS A 201 -8.80 16.01 -31.76
C CYS A 201 -7.69 14.97 -31.52
N VAL A 202 -7.32 14.74 -30.26
CA VAL A 202 -6.32 13.72 -29.92
C VAL A 202 -6.83 12.31 -30.24
N LEU A 203 -8.09 12.01 -29.93
CA LEU A 203 -8.71 10.73 -30.26
C LEU A 203 -8.77 10.49 -31.78
N ALA A 204 -9.12 11.52 -32.56
CA ALA A 204 -9.14 11.45 -34.03
C ALA A 204 -7.74 11.17 -34.59
N LEU A 205 -6.70 11.82 -34.06
CA LEU A 205 -5.31 11.58 -34.46
C LEU A 205 -4.88 10.14 -34.12
N CYS A 206 -5.23 9.61 -32.94
CA CYS A 206 -4.94 8.23 -32.58
C CYS A 206 -5.60 7.23 -33.55
N LEU A 207 -6.86 7.46 -33.94
CA LEU A 207 -7.56 6.61 -34.90
C LEU A 207 -6.93 6.66 -36.29
N LEU A 208 -6.48 7.83 -36.75
CA LEU A 208 -5.77 7.96 -38.02
C LEU A 208 -4.43 7.23 -38.01
N VAL A 209 -3.68 7.28 -36.91
CA VAL A 209 -2.43 6.53 -36.75
C VAL A 209 -2.71 5.03 -36.77
N LEU A 210 -3.73 4.56 -36.05
CA LEU A 210 -4.11 3.14 -36.07
C LEU A 210 -4.50 2.67 -37.48
N LEU A 211 -5.35 3.42 -38.18
CA LEU A 211 -5.71 3.13 -39.57
C LEU A 211 -4.47 3.12 -40.48
N TYR A 212 -3.56 4.09 -40.32
CA TYR A 212 -2.31 4.12 -41.05
C TYR A 212 -1.45 2.88 -40.79
N THR A 213 -1.32 2.45 -39.54
CA THR A 213 -0.57 1.22 -39.19
C THR A 213 -1.23 -0.02 -39.78
N VAL A 214 -2.56 -0.12 -39.78
CA VAL A 214 -3.29 -1.23 -40.39
C VAL A 214 -3.14 -1.23 -41.91
N VAL A 215 -3.16 -0.07 -42.56
CA VAL A 215 -2.92 0.07 -44.00
C VAL A 215 -1.48 -0.30 -44.34
N GLN A 216 -0.51 0.13 -43.53
CA GLN A 216 0.89 -0.29 -43.67
C GLN A 216 1.04 -1.80 -43.49
N PHE A 217 0.32 -2.40 -42.55
CA PHE A 217 0.33 -3.84 -42.33
C PHE A 217 -0.36 -4.61 -43.45
N LYS A 218 -1.40 -4.05 -44.07
CA LYS A 218 -2.03 -4.61 -45.28
C LYS A 218 -1.18 -4.43 -46.53
N ARG A 219 -0.45 -3.31 -46.67
CA ARG A 219 0.46 -3.05 -47.79
C ARG A 219 1.73 -3.90 -47.70
N LYS A 220 2.26 -4.10 -46.49
CA LYS A 220 3.34 -5.04 -46.20
C LYS A 220 2.72 -6.42 -45.96
N GLY A 221 2.27 -7.08 -47.03
CA GLY A 221 1.71 -8.42 -46.96
C GLY A 221 2.53 -9.36 -46.05
N THR A 222 1.83 -10.26 -45.35
CA THR A 222 2.38 -11.25 -44.40
C THR A 222 3.74 -11.80 -44.81
N PRO A 223 4.79 -11.70 -43.96
CA PRO A 223 6.01 -12.46 -44.20
C PRO A 223 5.70 -13.94 -43.98
N ARG A 224 5.57 -14.70 -45.07
CA ARG A 224 5.70 -16.16 -45.07
C ARG A 224 7.17 -16.49 -44.91
N HIS A 225 7.56 -17.14 -43.81
CA HIS A 225 8.76 -17.97 -43.56
C HIS A 225 8.88 -18.04 -42.02
N ILE A 226 8.87 -19.17 -41.31
CA ILE A 226 9.47 -20.49 -41.56
C ILE A 226 8.58 -21.56 -40.88
N LEU A 227 8.03 -22.47 -41.69
CA LEU A 227 7.65 -23.83 -41.25
C LEU A 227 8.89 -24.70 -41.48
N TYR A 228 9.71 -24.95 -40.45
CA TYR A 228 10.59 -26.12 -40.44
C TYR A 228 11.21 -26.40 -39.07
N CYS A 229 11.35 -27.69 -38.78
CA CYS A 229 12.17 -28.32 -37.74
C CYS A 229 11.56 -28.55 -36.35
N LYS A 230 10.87 -29.70 -36.21
CA LYS A 230 11.26 -30.71 -35.22
C LYS A 230 10.81 -32.10 -35.68
N ARG A 231 11.66 -32.78 -36.47
CA ARG A 231 11.53 -34.21 -36.78
C ARG A 231 12.40 -35.00 -35.80
N SER A 232 11.75 -35.99 -35.21
CA SER A 232 12.21 -37.13 -34.41
C SER A 232 13.73 -37.40 -34.33
N MET A 233 14.27 -37.47 -33.10
CA MET A 233 15.48 -38.24 -32.80
C MET A 233 15.07 -39.65 -32.38
N GLN A 234 15.14 -40.58 -33.32
CA GLN A 234 15.28 -42.01 -33.08
C GLN A 234 16.33 -42.51 -34.06
N GLU A 235 17.10 -43.51 -33.61
CA GLU A 235 18.18 -44.23 -34.31
C GLU A 235 19.59 -43.65 -34.14
N TRP A 236 20.28 -44.18 -33.12
CA TRP A 236 21.62 -44.75 -33.30
C TRP A 236 21.71 -46.02 -32.45
N VAL A 237 21.65 -47.16 -33.15
CA VAL A 237 22.41 -48.37 -32.83
C VAL A 237 23.86 -48.11 -33.24
#